data_AF-A0AAP3Q0B1-F1
#
_entry.id   AF-A0AAP3Q0B1-F1
#
_cell.length_a   1.000
_cell.length_b   1.000
_cell.length_c   1.000
_cell.angle_alpha   90.00
_cell.angle_beta   90.00
_cell.angle_gamma   90.00
#
_symmetry.space_group_name_H-M   'P 1'
#
loop_
_entity.id
_entity.type
_entity.pdbx_description
1 polymer ?
#
loop_
_entity_poly.entity_id
_entity_poly.type
_entity_poly.pdbx_seq_one_letter_code
_entity_poly.pdbx_strand_id
1 'polypeptide(L)' 'MDDLIIISNLNDFIFCPASIYFHKLYGSEDTIMYQSKAQLDGTKAHEKIDNGTYSTRKNILMAIDVYSEIL' A
#
# COMPACT_ATOMS: atom_id res chain seq x y z
N MET A 1 2.35 2.14 -19.94
CA MET A 1 2.14 1.52 -18.62
C MET A 1 1.18 2.43 -17.92
N ASP A 2 -0.03 1.95 -17.67
CA ASP A 2 -1.10 2.79 -17.13
C ASP A 2 -0.66 3.41 -15.81
N ASP A 3 -0.96 4.70 -15.64
CA ASP A 3 -0.72 5.44 -14.40
C ASP A 3 -1.71 4.97 -13.32
N LEU A 4 -1.49 3.75 -12.83
CA LEU A 4 -2.30 3.13 -11.78
C LEU A 4 -2.13 3.92 -10.47
N ILE A 5 -3.25 4.21 -9.81
CA ILE A 5 -3.27 4.85 -8.49
C ILE A 5 -3.54 3.80 -7.42
N ILE A 6 -2.69 3.77 -6.39
CA ILE A 6 -2.89 2.91 -5.23
C ILE A 6 -4.16 3.36 -4.51
N ILE A 7 -4.99 2.40 -4.09
CA ILE A 7 -6.28 2.66 -3.45
C ILE A 7 -6.18 3.54 -2.20
N SER A 8 -5.08 3.44 -1.43
CA SER A 8 -4.83 4.30 -0.28
C SER A 8 -4.69 5.77 -0.69
N ASN A 9 -3.95 6.05 -1.76
CA ASN A 9 -3.77 7.41 -2.26
C ASN A 9 -5.08 7.98 -2.81
N LEU A 10 -5.91 7.12 -3.42
CA LEU A 10 -7.25 7.51 -3.86
C LEU A 10 -8.17 7.80 -2.67
N ASN A 11 -8.10 7.01 -1.60
CA ASN A 11 -8.84 7.28 -0.37
C ASN A 11 -8.46 8.65 0.22
N ASP A 12 -7.18 8.95 0.29
CA ASP A 12 -6.70 10.24 0.82
C ASP A 12 -7.08 11.42 -0.09
N PHE A 13 -7.17 11.20 -1.40
CA PHE A 13 -7.67 12.19 -2.35
C PHE A 13 -9.11 12.63 -2.07
N ILE A 14 -9.97 11.69 -1.69
CA ILE A 14 -11.38 11.98 -1.35
C ILE A 14 -11.46 12.99 -0.19
N PHE A 15 -10.52 12.91 0.77
CA PHE A 15 -10.45 13.85 1.89
C PHE A 15 -9.69 15.14 1.56
N CYS A 16 -8.62 15.05 0.78
CA CYS A 16 -7.77 16.18 0.42
C CYS A 16 -7.30 16.04 -1.04
N PRO A 17 -7.83 16.83 -2.00
CA PRO A 17 -7.45 16.70 -3.40
C PRO A 17 -5.95 16.94 -3.68
N ALA A 18 -5.31 17.81 -2.89
CA ALA A 18 -3.88 18.09 -3.00
C ALA A 18 -3.00 16.90 -2.56
N SER A 19 -3.55 15.92 -1.83
CA SER A 19 -2.78 14.78 -1.31
C SER A 19 -2.12 13.96 -2.42
N ILE A 20 -2.73 13.81 -3.60
CA ILE A 20 -2.14 13.07 -4.73
C ILE A 20 -0.81 13.69 -5.15
N TYR A 21 -0.69 15.02 -5.13
CA TYR A 21 0.56 15.70 -5.47
C TYR A 21 1.65 15.37 -4.43
N PHE A 22 1.30 15.41 -3.15
CA PHE A 22 2.24 15.09 -2.07
C PHE A 22 2.65 13.62 -2.04
N HIS A 23 1.74 12.69 -2.34
CA HIS A 23 2.06 11.27 -2.49
C HIS A 23 3.05 11.03 -3.63
N LYS A 24 2.96 11.76 -4.75
CA LYS A 24 3.93 11.67 -5.84
C LYS A 24 5.28 12.33 -5.49
N LEU A 25 5.26 13.41 -4.70
CA LEU A 25 6.47 14.15 -4.32
C LEU A 25 7.30 13.44 -3.23
N TYR A 26 6.63 12.81 -2.25
CA TYR A 26 7.25 12.24 -1.05
C TYR A 26 7.05 10.72 -0.90
N GLY A 27 6.47 10.03 -1.89
CA GLY A 27 6.15 8.61 -1.80
C GLY A 27 7.33 7.68 -1.56
N SER A 28 8.57 8.15 -1.73
CA SER A 28 9.82 7.41 -1.48
C SER A 28 10.55 7.80 -0.18
N GLU A 29 9.99 8.70 0.62
CA GLU A 29 10.63 9.15 1.87
C GLU A 29 10.63 8.04 2.94
N ASP A 30 11.64 8.06 3.80
CA ASP A 30 11.82 7.03 4.83
C ASP A 30 10.65 7.01 5.82
N THR A 31 9.95 5.88 5.85
CA THR A 31 8.81 5.60 6.74
C THR A 31 9.08 5.89 8.21
N ILE A 32 10.32 5.76 8.67
CA ILE A 32 10.70 6.03 10.07
C ILE A 32 10.48 7.50 10.45
N MET A 33 10.54 8.42 9.49
CA MET A 33 10.42 9.86 9.76
C MET A 33 8.99 10.33 10.05
N TYR A 34 7.98 9.56 9.62
CA TYR A 34 6.57 9.98 9.72
C TYR A 34 5.61 8.91 10.25
N GLN A 35 6.01 7.64 10.31
CA GLN A 35 5.17 6.59 10.89
C GLN A 35 5.29 6.53 12.41
N SER A 36 4.14 6.44 13.08
CA SER A 36 4.06 6.15 14.50
C SER A 36 4.38 4.69 14.81
N LYS A 37 4.68 4.39 16.08
CA LYS A 37 4.93 3.02 16.55
C LYS A 37 3.83 2.03 16.15
N ALA A 38 2.55 2.43 16.26
CA ALA A 38 1.44 1.56 15.91
C ALA A 38 1.43 1.22 14.41
N GLN A 39 1.81 2.16 13.55
CA GLN A 39 1.92 1.93 12.10
C GLN A 39 3.09 0.98 11.79
N LEU A 40 4.26 1.19 12.43
CA LEU A 40 5.42 0.31 12.28
C LEU A 40 5.12 -1.13 12.74
N ASP A 41 4.47 -1.28 13.89
CA ASP A 41 4.07 -2.58 14.44
C ASP A 41 3.04 -3.27 13.52
N GLY A 42 2.11 -2.51 12.93
CA GLY A 42 1.15 -3.00 11.94
C GLY A 42 1.82 -3.51 10.67
N THR A 43 2.74 -2.73 10.09
CA THR A 43 3.54 -3.15 8.92
C THR A 43 4.30 -4.43 9.21
N LYS A 44 4.95 -4.52 10.38
CA LYS A 44 5.70 -5.72 10.79
C LYS A 44 4.79 -6.94 10.97
N ALA A 45 3.58 -6.77 11.49
CA ALA A 45 2.62 -7.86 11.62
C ALA A 45 2.19 -8.43 10.26
N HIS A 46 2.19 -7.62 9.21
CA HIS A 46 1.79 -8.01 7.84
C HIS A 46 2.94 -8.58 6.99
N GLU A 47 4.20 -8.42 7.41
CA GLU A 47 5.41 -8.82 6.66
C GLU A 47 5.34 -10.23 6.03
N LYS A 48 4.81 -11.23 6.74
CA LYS A 48 4.72 -12.60 6.20
C LYS A 48 3.69 -12.74 5.09
N ILE A 49 2.60 -11.98 5.15
CA ILE A 49 1.55 -11.97 4.13
C ILE A 49 2.11 -11.30 2.88
N ASP A 50 2.74 -10.14 3.04
CA ASP A 50 3.30 -9.34 1.94
C ASP A 50 4.45 -10.06 1.23
N ASN A 51 5.28 -10.80 1.98
CA ASN A 51 6.34 -11.63 1.42
C ASN A 51 5.84 -13.00 0.90
N GLY A 52 4.54 -13.29 0.98
CA GLY A 52 3.97 -14.56 0.53
C GLY A 52 4.45 -15.79 1.31
N THR A 53 5.00 -15.61 2.52
CA THR A 53 5.56 -16.69 3.36
C THR A 53 4.63 -17.12 4.49
N TYR A 54 3.41 -16.58 4.53
CA TYR A 54 2.42 -16.90 5.56
C TYR A 54 1.99 -18.38 5.56
N SER A 55 1.91 -19.04 4.39
CA SER A 55 1.52 -20.46 4.28
C SER A 55 2.20 -21.18 3.12
N THR A 56 2.38 -22.50 3.25
CA THR A 56 2.87 -23.36 2.15
C THR A 56 1.74 -24.04 1.37
N ARG A 57 0.48 -23.82 1.75
CA ARG A 57 -0.68 -24.44 1.10
C ARG A 57 -0.96 -23.76 -0.24
N LYS A 58 -0.99 -24.56 -1.33
CA LYS A 58 -1.17 -24.08 -2.71
C LYS A 58 -2.52 -23.39 -2.99
N ASN A 59 -3.53 -23.63 -2.16
CA ASN A 59 -4.87 -23.08 -2.34
C ASN A 59 -5.08 -21.72 -1.65
N ILE A 60 -4.05 -21.18 -0.97
CA ILE A 60 -4.12 -19.84 -0.39
C ILE A 60 -3.44 -18.87 -1.35
N LEU A 61 -4.18 -17.84 -1.74
CA LEU A 61 -3.66 -16.68 -2.44
C LEU A 61 -3.08 -15.70 -1.40
N MET A 62 -1.86 -15.23 -1.62
CA MET A 62 -1.15 -14.30 -0.74
C MET A 62 -0.45 -13.25 -1.59
N ALA A 63 -0.39 -12.00 -1.13
CA ALA A 63 0.29 -10.88 -1.80
C ALA A 63 -0.02 -10.76 -3.31
N ILE A 64 -1.31 -10.82 -3.67
CA ILE A 64 -1.74 -10.64 -5.06
C ILE A 64 -2.25 -9.23 -5.26
N ASP A 65 -1.70 -8.55 -6.26
CA ASP A 65 -2.17 -7.24 -6.69
C ASP A 65 -3.50 -7.37 -7.46
N VAL A 66 -4.43 -6.47 -7.14
CA VAL A 66 -5.73 -6.37 -7.81
C VAL A 66 -5.91 -4.93 -8.27
N TYR A 67 -6.38 -4.75 -9.50
CA TYR A 67 -6.68 -3.45 -10.07
C TYR A 67 -8.05 -3.45 -10.75
N SER A 68 -8.55 -2.25 -11.02
CA SER A 68 -9.82 -2.00 -11.70
C SER A 68 -9.56 -1.00 -12.82
N GLU A 69 -10.08 -1.29 -14.01
CA GLU A 69 -10.01 -0.42 -15.18
C GLU A 69 -11.40 -0.27 -15.81
N ILE A 70 -11.64 0.85 -16.50
CA ILE A 70 -12.84 1.01 -17.32
C ILE A 70 -12.50 0.44 -18.70
N LEU A 71 -13.29 -0.56 -19.14
CA LEU A 71 -13.21 -1.17 -20.47
C LEU A 71 -13.68 -0.22 -21.57
#